data_AF-A0A2V7VT47-F1
#
_entry.id   AF-A0A2V7VT47-F1
#
_cell.length_a   1.000
_cell.length_b   1.000
_cell.length_c   1.000
_cell.angle_alpha   90.00
_cell.angle_beta   90.00
_cell.angle_gamma   90.00
#
_symmetry.space_group_name_H-M   'P 1'
#
loop_
_entity.id
_entity.type
_entity.pdbx_description
1 polymer ?
#
loop_
_entity_poly.entity_id
_entity_poly.type
_entity_poly.pdbx_seq_one_letter_code
_entity_poly.pdbx_strand_id
1 'polypeptide(L)'
;MSADLKPRNGLRACGLALVLGAAAVAAERLDKKAQEWLQEVRLLILPEEESVFRSLEEAGDRAEFSRIFWARRSPDPRGSTAEPPEPVKKARARADELFAIPGQKGSRTGCGEVFLLLGEADEVAGREVRGRFDSLRSLREGSRRPEVWIYKSRPERVFALPGGELRIEFDDGCRFAEAARVMEELQRVARSWVRHPELDYARGPGGRLRRLEDALAAGSPGSALLADARTDFAIAVEPKLLLRSQSGQGFSAGLARGTLAGTAGTLRVLVAAQARTPEGRPAFSFEREVTSIREADGSFLAAYGLNLDPGRYELRVGLRVVEGGQAATSALPLEVPRFDGAGLVVSSLFLTPEGDGKPAGGDDPFAPFVVGGRRMVPRFGNVFTSRDSLQAVAVVYGAQADPATGKASVLTRYRLLKDGRPVARDSEQRFDTPQGVASIGPVPLAGFGAGRYVLRLEVTDERAHKDDAQEAVLEIRE
;
A
#
# COMPACT_ATOMS: atom_id res chain seq x y z
N MET A 1 -13.27 44.61 -75.86
CA MET A 1 -12.34 45.08 -74.82
C MET A 1 -13.09 44.93 -73.49
N SER A 2 -13.18 43.76 -72.85
CA SER A 2 -12.14 42.83 -72.37
C SER A 2 -11.06 43.53 -71.55
N ALA A 3 -11.34 43.65 -70.26
CA ALA A 3 -10.36 43.93 -69.21
C ALA A 3 -10.78 43.20 -67.93
N ASP A 4 -9.80 42.57 -67.31
CA ASP A 4 -9.66 42.20 -65.91
C ASP A 4 -10.45 41.06 -65.24
N LEU A 5 -9.75 40.51 -64.23
CA LEU A 5 -10.11 39.57 -63.16
C LEU A 5 -10.05 38.06 -63.43
N LYS A 6 -9.00 37.41 -62.86
CA LYS A 6 -9.13 36.06 -62.28
C LYS A 6 -8.06 35.74 -61.21
N PRO A 7 -8.44 35.40 -59.96
CA PRO A 7 -7.58 34.77 -58.96
C PRO A 7 -7.80 33.23 -58.90
N ARG A 8 -6.71 32.44 -58.86
CA ARG A 8 -6.06 31.72 -57.73
C ARG A 8 -6.77 30.44 -57.21
N ASN A 9 -6.08 29.30 -57.39
CA ASN A 9 -5.79 28.22 -56.43
C ASN A 9 -5.02 27.14 -57.24
N GLY A 10 -3.83 26.65 -56.91
CA GLY A 10 -3.15 26.55 -55.62
C GLY A 10 -2.84 25.10 -55.25
N LEU A 11 -2.41 24.24 -56.20
CA LEU A 11 -1.87 22.91 -55.91
C LEU A 11 -0.34 22.94 -56.06
N ARG A 12 0.38 22.79 -54.95
CA ARG A 12 1.79 22.37 -54.93
C ARG A 12 1.90 21.18 -53.99
N ALA A 13 2.11 20.00 -54.59
CA ALA A 13 2.57 18.82 -53.89
C ALA A 13 4.06 19.03 -53.54
N CYS A 14 4.36 19.20 -52.26
CA CYS A 14 5.71 19.10 -51.71
C CYS A 14 5.73 17.86 -50.82
N GLY A 15 6.54 16.87 -51.21
CA GLY A 15 6.73 15.64 -50.46
C GLY A 15 7.31 15.93 -49.08
N LEU A 16 6.54 15.55 -48.05
CA LEU A 16 7.05 15.48 -46.69
C LEU A 16 7.78 14.15 -46.56
N ALA A 17 9.11 14.20 -46.62
CA ALA A 17 9.96 13.09 -46.21
C ALA A 17 9.71 12.82 -44.73
N LEU A 18 8.94 11.78 -44.44
CA LEU A 18 8.86 11.16 -43.12
C LEU A 18 10.24 10.60 -42.79
N VAL A 19 11.07 11.41 -42.12
CA VAL A 19 12.20 10.90 -41.35
C VAL A 19 11.59 10.21 -40.13
N LEU A 20 11.18 8.95 -40.33
CA LEU A 20 11.04 7.99 -39.25
C LEU A 20 12.44 7.75 -38.71
N GLY A 21 12.87 8.61 -37.78
CA GLY A 21 13.98 8.32 -36.89
C GLY A 21 13.60 7.12 -36.05
N ALA A 22 13.89 5.92 -36.57
CA ALA A 22 13.97 4.73 -35.76
C ALA A 22 15.10 4.97 -34.76
N ALA A 23 14.75 5.39 -33.54
CA ALA A 23 15.60 5.17 -32.39
C ALA A 23 15.62 3.67 -32.10
N ALA A 24 16.26 2.90 -33.00
CA ALA A 24 16.84 1.62 -32.64
C ALA A 24 18.06 1.97 -31.79
N VAL A 25 17.81 2.30 -30.51
CA VAL A 25 18.85 2.26 -29.49
C VAL A 25 19.33 0.81 -29.51
N ALA A 26 20.53 0.60 -30.05
CA ALA A 26 21.20 -0.68 -29.99
C ALA A 26 21.28 -1.05 -28.51
N ALA A 27 20.44 -2.00 -28.09
CA ALA A 27 20.54 -2.59 -26.77
C ALA A 27 21.89 -3.30 -26.72
N GLU A 28 22.89 -2.61 -26.16
CA GLU A 28 24.17 -3.21 -25.86
C GLU A 28 23.90 -4.47 -25.02
N ARG A 29 24.47 -5.61 -25.42
CA ARG A 29 24.20 -6.88 -24.75
C ARG A 29 24.72 -6.79 -23.32
N LEU A 30 23.80 -6.72 -22.36
CA LEU A 30 24.11 -6.83 -20.94
C LEU A 30 25.07 -7.98 -20.68
N ASP A 31 26.04 -7.77 -19.81
CA ASP A 31 26.94 -8.85 -19.38
C ASP A 31 26.16 -9.94 -18.63
N LYS A 32 26.77 -11.13 -18.51
CA LYS A 32 26.12 -12.30 -17.88
C LYS A 32 25.68 -12.02 -16.44
N LYS A 33 26.48 -11.28 -15.65
CA LYS A 33 26.15 -10.95 -14.25
C LYS A 33 24.95 -10.00 -14.18
N ALA A 34 24.88 -9.02 -15.08
CA ALA A 34 23.73 -8.11 -15.19
C ALA A 34 22.45 -8.86 -15.60
N GLN A 35 22.54 -9.81 -16.53
CA GLN A 35 21.42 -10.66 -16.90
C GLN A 35 20.97 -11.55 -15.74
N GLU A 36 21.90 -12.19 -15.04
CA GLU A 36 21.60 -13.02 -13.86
C GLU A 36 20.93 -12.19 -12.76
N TRP A 37 21.40 -10.97 -12.51
CA TRP A 37 20.80 -10.08 -11.53
C TRP A 37 19.35 -9.73 -11.89
N LEU A 38 19.06 -9.34 -13.14
CA LEU A 38 17.69 -9.07 -13.60
C LEU A 38 16.77 -10.29 -13.45
N GLN A 39 17.26 -11.49 -13.74
CA GLN A 39 16.48 -12.72 -13.54
C GLN A 39 16.16 -12.94 -12.05
N GLU A 40 17.11 -12.65 -11.16
CA GLU A 40 16.92 -12.83 -9.72
C GLU A 40 15.94 -11.84 -9.07
N VAL A 41 15.60 -10.75 -9.75
CA VAL A 41 14.66 -9.73 -9.29
C VAL A 41 13.48 -9.53 -10.23
N ARG A 42 13.26 -10.42 -11.20
CA ARG A 42 12.35 -10.21 -12.35
C ARG A 42 10.94 -9.75 -11.99
N LEU A 43 10.33 -10.34 -10.96
CA LEU A 43 9.01 -9.93 -10.47
C LEU A 43 9.05 -8.88 -9.35
N LEU A 44 10.23 -8.56 -8.82
CA LEU A 44 10.43 -7.52 -7.79
C LEU A 44 10.78 -6.15 -8.40
N ILE A 45 11.41 -6.13 -9.57
CA ILE A 45 11.83 -4.92 -10.28
C ILE A 45 10.67 -4.29 -11.04
N LEU A 46 10.59 -2.97 -10.98
CA LEU A 46 9.57 -2.22 -11.73
C LEU A 46 10.04 -1.99 -13.17
N PRO A 47 9.12 -1.85 -14.14
CA PRO A 47 9.48 -1.58 -15.54
C PRO A 47 10.41 -0.38 -15.72
N GLU A 48 10.16 0.68 -14.96
CA GLU A 48 10.96 1.90 -15.01
C GLU A 48 12.35 1.68 -14.41
N GLU A 49 12.45 0.87 -13.35
CA GLU A 49 13.72 0.46 -12.73
C GLU A 49 14.54 -0.43 -13.69
N GLU A 50 13.91 -1.39 -14.34
CA GLU A 50 14.57 -2.26 -15.33
C GLU A 50 15.11 -1.44 -16.52
N SER A 51 14.32 -0.50 -17.03
CA SER A 51 14.76 0.42 -18.10
C SER A 51 16.02 1.20 -17.69
N VAL A 52 16.05 1.73 -16.47
CA VAL A 52 17.23 2.42 -15.94
C VAL A 52 18.41 1.47 -15.83
N PHE A 53 18.25 0.29 -15.22
CA PHE A 53 19.34 -0.67 -15.08
C PHE A 53 19.97 -1.07 -16.42
N ARG A 54 19.12 -1.28 -17.43
CA ARG A 54 19.56 -1.61 -18.80
C ARG A 54 20.33 -0.48 -19.47
N SER A 55 20.08 0.78 -19.08
CA SER A 55 20.78 1.96 -19.59
C SER A 55 22.13 2.23 -18.92
N LEU A 56 22.51 1.45 -17.89
CA LEU A 56 23.79 1.57 -17.21
C LEU A 56 24.84 0.74 -17.94
N GLU A 57 25.90 1.40 -18.42
CA GLU A 57 27.00 0.75 -19.14
C GLU A 57 28.01 0.12 -18.17
N GLU A 58 28.21 0.78 -17.04
CA GLU A 58 29.33 0.55 -16.15
C GLU A 58 28.98 -0.38 -14.98
N ALA A 59 29.86 -1.34 -14.70
CA ALA A 59 29.64 -2.32 -13.62
C ALA A 59 29.51 -1.66 -12.23
N GLY A 60 30.21 -0.55 -12.00
CA GLY A 60 30.10 0.23 -10.76
C GLY A 60 28.72 0.86 -10.59
N ASP A 61 28.16 1.43 -11.66
CA ASP A 61 26.82 2.02 -11.63
C ASP A 61 25.74 0.93 -11.46
N ARG A 62 25.92 -0.25 -12.08
CA ARG A 62 25.03 -1.40 -11.86
C ARG A 62 25.05 -1.89 -10.41
N ALA A 63 26.23 -1.93 -9.77
CA ALA A 63 26.34 -2.30 -8.35
C ALA A 63 25.67 -1.27 -7.43
N GLU A 64 25.85 0.02 -7.73
CA GLU A 64 25.19 1.11 -7.01
C GLU A 64 23.66 1.07 -7.20
N PHE A 65 23.20 0.78 -8.42
CA PHE A 65 21.79 0.55 -8.71
C PHE A 65 21.22 -0.58 -7.86
N SER A 66 21.90 -1.73 -7.78
CA SER A 66 21.45 -2.85 -6.95
C SER A 66 21.37 -2.48 -5.48
N ARG A 67 22.31 -1.64 -5.00
CA ARG A 67 22.30 -1.13 -3.63
C ARG A 67 21.11 -0.21 -3.37
N ILE A 68 20.84 0.74 -4.26
CA ILE A 68 19.67 1.63 -4.20
C ILE A 68 18.37 0.83 -4.31
N PHE A 69 18.33 -0.19 -5.18
CA PHE A 69 17.19 -1.08 -5.37
C PHE A 69 16.76 -1.78 -4.07
N TRP A 70 17.73 -2.29 -3.30
CA TRP A 70 17.46 -2.89 -2.00
C TRP A 70 17.18 -1.84 -0.93
N ALA A 71 17.88 -0.69 -0.94
CA ALA A 71 17.60 0.42 -0.03
C ALA A 71 16.16 0.91 -0.16
N ARG A 72 15.65 1.02 -1.39
CA ARG A 72 14.25 1.38 -1.69
C ARG A 72 13.21 0.48 -1.02
N ARG A 73 13.58 -0.75 -0.67
CA ARG A 73 12.70 -1.80 -0.12
C ARG A 73 13.05 -2.15 1.34
N SER A 74 14.09 -1.55 1.89
CA SER A 74 14.60 -1.82 3.24
C SER A 74 13.91 -0.95 4.30
N PRO A 75 13.68 -1.43 5.52
CA PRO A 75 13.36 -0.58 6.68
C PRO A 75 14.54 0.32 7.11
N ASP A 76 15.77 -0.11 6.82
CA ASP A 76 17.00 0.67 7.03
C ASP A 76 17.72 0.85 5.68
N PRO A 77 17.45 1.94 4.95
CA PRO A 77 18.09 2.18 3.67
C PRO A 77 19.60 2.48 3.81
N ARG A 78 20.06 3.02 4.95
CA ARG A 78 21.47 3.37 5.16
C ARG A 78 22.36 2.13 5.25
N GLY A 79 21.86 1.07 5.89
CA GLY A 79 22.55 -0.21 6.01
C GLY A 79 22.49 -1.09 4.75
N SER A 80 21.87 -0.63 3.67
CA SER A 80 21.64 -1.45 2.48
C SER A 80 22.90 -1.65 1.64
N THR A 81 23.03 -2.86 1.09
CA THR A 81 24.15 -3.28 0.23
C THR A 81 23.63 -3.71 -1.14
N ALA A 82 24.53 -3.97 -2.09
CA ALA A 82 24.14 -4.52 -3.40
C ALA A 82 23.63 -5.97 -3.31
N GLU A 83 23.95 -6.68 -2.21
CA GLU A 83 23.50 -8.04 -1.95
C GLU A 83 22.05 -8.06 -1.44
N PRO A 84 21.26 -9.11 -1.77
CA PRO A 84 19.91 -9.26 -1.27
C PRO A 84 19.88 -9.35 0.27
N PRO A 85 18.87 -8.76 0.93
CA PRO A 85 18.74 -8.82 2.38
C PRO A 85 18.41 -10.26 2.85
N GLU A 86 18.68 -10.56 4.12
CA GLU A 86 18.53 -11.92 4.66
C GLU A 86 17.12 -12.54 4.50
N PRO A 87 16.01 -11.81 4.69
CA PRO A 87 14.68 -12.36 4.42
C PRO A 87 14.52 -12.84 2.97
N VAL A 88 15.08 -12.10 2.00
CA VAL A 88 15.04 -12.47 0.58
C VAL A 88 15.93 -13.67 0.32
N LYS A 89 17.12 -13.74 0.91
CA LYS A 89 18.01 -14.92 0.82
C LYS A 89 17.34 -16.18 1.36
N LYS A 90 16.68 -16.09 2.52
CA LYS A 90 15.90 -17.20 3.11
C LYS A 90 14.74 -17.62 2.20
N ALA A 91 14.00 -16.66 1.65
CA ALA A 91 12.92 -16.95 0.71
C ALA A 91 13.42 -17.62 -0.58
N ARG A 92 14.58 -17.19 -1.11
CA ARG A 92 15.25 -17.82 -2.26
C ARG A 92 15.66 -19.25 -1.98
N ALA A 93 16.31 -19.50 -0.84
CA ALA A 93 16.68 -20.85 -0.42
C ALA A 93 15.44 -21.75 -0.28
N ARG A 94 14.36 -21.22 0.30
CA ARG A 94 13.09 -21.92 0.41
C ARG A 94 12.48 -22.23 -0.96
N ALA A 95 12.51 -21.28 -1.90
CA ALA A 95 12.05 -21.48 -3.26
C ALA A 95 12.89 -22.54 -3.99
N ASP A 96 14.22 -22.54 -3.79
CA ASP A 96 15.13 -23.54 -4.34
C ASP A 96 14.82 -24.95 -3.82
N GLU A 97 14.46 -25.10 -2.55
CA GLU A 97 14.01 -26.39 -2.00
C GLU A 97 12.69 -26.89 -2.59
N LEU A 98 11.77 -25.98 -2.90
CA LEU A 98 10.38 -26.32 -3.23
C LEU A 98 10.10 -26.42 -4.74
N PHE A 99 10.82 -25.65 -5.55
CA PHE A 99 10.47 -25.47 -6.96
C PHE A 99 11.63 -25.74 -7.91
N ALA A 100 12.73 -26.35 -7.45
CA ALA A 100 13.81 -26.74 -8.34
C ALA A 100 13.32 -27.74 -9.40
N ILE A 101 13.75 -27.53 -10.64
CA ILE A 101 13.54 -28.43 -11.77
C ILE A 101 14.91 -28.80 -12.37
N PRO A 102 15.01 -29.87 -13.18
CA PRO A 102 16.29 -30.27 -13.77
C PRO A 102 17.01 -29.12 -14.46
N GLY A 103 18.22 -28.77 -14.00
CA GLY A 103 19.05 -27.71 -14.58
C GLY A 103 18.68 -26.28 -14.16
N GLN A 104 17.66 -26.05 -13.32
CA GLN A 104 17.24 -24.71 -12.91
C GLN A 104 16.90 -24.65 -11.41
N LYS A 105 17.49 -23.66 -10.73
CA LYS A 105 17.17 -23.32 -9.33
C LYS A 105 15.71 -22.95 -9.19
N GLY A 106 15.07 -23.38 -8.09
CA GLY A 106 13.65 -23.14 -7.87
C GLY A 106 13.28 -21.66 -7.79
N SER A 107 14.12 -20.83 -7.18
CA SER A 107 14.01 -19.37 -7.15
C SER A 107 14.02 -18.69 -8.53
N ARG A 108 14.49 -19.40 -9.57
CA ARG A 108 14.52 -18.92 -10.97
C ARG A 108 13.40 -19.51 -11.82
N THR A 109 12.46 -20.26 -11.24
CA THR A 109 11.26 -20.75 -11.92
C THR A 109 10.11 -19.78 -11.72
N GLY A 110 9.06 -19.84 -12.56
CA GLY A 110 7.88 -19.00 -12.39
C GLY A 110 7.22 -19.17 -11.00
N CYS A 111 7.13 -20.39 -10.49
CA CYS A 111 6.69 -20.66 -9.11
C CYS A 111 7.54 -19.93 -8.08
N GLY A 112 8.87 -19.99 -8.22
CA GLY A 112 9.81 -19.37 -7.29
C GLY A 112 9.75 -17.85 -7.32
N GLU A 113 9.65 -17.25 -8.50
CA GLU A 113 9.51 -15.81 -8.65
C GLU A 113 8.21 -15.30 -8.02
N VAL A 114 7.09 -15.98 -8.28
CA VAL A 114 5.80 -15.65 -7.67
C VAL A 114 5.86 -15.83 -6.16
N PHE A 115 6.47 -16.90 -5.66
CA PHE A 115 6.68 -17.13 -4.24
C PHE A 115 7.57 -16.05 -3.58
N LEU A 116 8.61 -15.57 -4.25
CA LEU A 116 9.47 -14.49 -3.74
C LEU A 116 8.71 -13.17 -3.59
N LEU A 117 7.76 -12.90 -4.48
CA LEU A 117 6.96 -11.68 -4.50
C LEU A 117 5.74 -11.73 -3.56
N LEU A 118 5.02 -12.86 -3.55
CA LEU A 118 3.73 -13.01 -2.88
C LEU A 118 3.75 -13.92 -1.65
N GLY A 119 4.81 -14.70 -1.46
CA GLY A 119 4.88 -15.76 -0.47
C GLY A 119 4.04 -16.99 -0.85
N GLU A 120 3.67 -17.77 0.18
CA GLU A 120 2.84 -18.96 0.04
C GLU A 120 1.43 -18.62 -0.44
N ALA A 121 0.88 -19.47 -1.31
CA ALA A 121 -0.51 -19.35 -1.76
C ALA A 121 -1.49 -19.67 -0.63
N ASP A 122 -2.67 -19.05 -0.66
CA ASP A 122 -3.73 -19.34 0.32
C ASP A 122 -4.31 -20.74 0.09
N GLU A 123 -4.52 -21.09 -1.18
CA GLU A 123 -5.02 -22.38 -1.62
C GLU A 123 -4.27 -22.84 -2.87
N VAL A 124 -4.14 -24.15 -3.04
CA VAL A 124 -3.61 -24.80 -4.23
C VAL A 124 -4.66 -25.77 -4.77
N ALA A 125 -5.10 -25.57 -6.01
CA ALA A 125 -6.09 -26.40 -6.71
C ALA A 125 -5.45 -27.17 -7.90
N GLY A 126 -6.10 -28.23 -8.39
CA GLY A 126 -5.59 -29.05 -9.51
C GLY A 126 -4.89 -30.36 -9.10
N ARG A 127 -4.94 -30.70 -7.80
CA ARG A 127 -4.48 -31.97 -7.23
C ARG A 127 -5.71 -32.69 -6.64
N GLU A 128 -5.76 -34.03 -6.65
CA GLU A 128 -6.92 -34.84 -6.18
C GLU A 128 -7.33 -34.56 -4.71
N VAL A 129 -6.55 -33.76 -3.98
CA VAL A 129 -6.85 -33.26 -2.64
C VAL A 129 -6.70 -31.72 -2.62
N ARG A 130 -7.75 -31.00 -2.18
CA ARG A 130 -7.62 -29.59 -1.76
C ARG A 130 -6.83 -29.57 -0.44
N GLY A 131 -5.63 -28.99 -0.43
CA GLY A 131 -4.73 -29.03 0.74
C GLY A 131 -3.97 -27.72 0.97
N ARG A 132 -3.42 -27.59 2.18
CA ARG A 132 -2.56 -26.46 2.60
C ARG A 132 -1.17 -26.62 1.97
N PHE A 133 -0.45 -25.51 1.75
CA PHE A 133 0.85 -25.47 1.09
C PHE A 133 1.91 -26.46 1.66
N ASP A 134 1.84 -26.80 2.95
CA ASP A 134 2.71 -27.81 3.58
C ASP A 134 2.59 -29.23 2.99
N SER A 135 1.44 -29.57 2.39
CA SER A 135 1.23 -30.86 1.71
C SER A 135 2.05 -31.00 0.42
N LEU A 136 2.75 -29.94 -0.02
CA LEU A 136 3.64 -29.96 -1.19
C LEU A 136 4.98 -30.65 -0.91
N ARG A 137 5.42 -30.71 0.35
CA ARG A 137 6.71 -31.33 0.73
C ARG A 137 6.72 -32.86 0.57
N SER A 138 5.56 -33.49 0.75
CA SER A 138 5.39 -34.95 0.79
C SER A 138 5.29 -35.64 -0.57
N LEU A 139 5.35 -34.91 -1.68
CA LEU A 139 5.21 -35.47 -3.04
C LEU A 139 6.47 -35.31 -3.89
N ARG A 140 7.65 -35.26 -3.25
CA ARG A 140 8.96 -35.27 -3.89
C ARG A 140 9.24 -36.64 -4.55
N GLU A 141 8.59 -36.89 -5.67
CA GLU A 141 8.98 -37.91 -6.63
C GLU A 141 8.46 -37.51 -8.03
N GLY A 142 9.25 -36.68 -8.71
CA GLY A 142 9.32 -36.64 -10.18
C GLY A 142 8.08 -36.27 -11.00
N SER A 143 6.97 -35.83 -10.40
CA SER A 143 5.75 -35.49 -11.18
C SER A 143 4.99 -34.31 -10.58
N ARG A 144 5.58 -33.11 -10.64
CA ARG A 144 4.79 -31.90 -10.44
C ARG A 144 3.70 -31.89 -11.53
N ARG A 145 2.45 -31.73 -11.12
CA ARG A 145 1.31 -31.60 -12.04
C ARG A 145 0.92 -30.13 -12.17
N PRO A 146 0.23 -29.76 -13.26
CA PRO A 146 -0.36 -28.43 -13.35
C PRO A 146 -1.20 -28.11 -12.11
N GLU A 147 -1.01 -26.92 -11.58
CA GLU A 147 -1.67 -26.48 -10.35
C GLU A 147 -2.06 -25.02 -10.44
N VAL A 148 -3.10 -24.65 -9.70
CA VAL A 148 -3.57 -23.27 -9.62
C VAL A 148 -3.30 -22.77 -8.21
N TRP A 149 -2.43 -21.78 -8.10
CA TRP A 149 -2.22 -21.06 -6.85
C TRP A 149 -3.24 -19.94 -6.75
N ILE A 150 -3.96 -19.90 -5.63
CA ILE A 150 -5.01 -18.94 -5.37
C ILE A 150 -4.55 -18.04 -4.22
N TYR A 151 -4.45 -16.76 -4.51
CA TYR A 151 -4.17 -15.70 -3.56
C TYR A 151 -5.45 -14.89 -3.38
N LYS A 152 -6.14 -15.06 -2.25
CA LYS A 152 -7.37 -14.35 -1.93
C LYS A 152 -7.06 -12.94 -1.44
N SER A 153 -7.85 -11.96 -1.86
CA SER A 153 -7.88 -10.66 -1.20
C SER A 153 -8.26 -10.86 0.25
N ARG A 154 -7.46 -10.31 1.15
CA ARG A 154 -7.73 -10.34 2.57
C ARG A 154 -7.50 -8.93 3.12
N PRO A 155 -8.21 -8.50 4.19
CA PRO A 155 -7.98 -7.23 4.88
C PRO A 155 -6.49 -6.89 5.09
N GLU A 156 -5.66 -7.91 5.26
CA GLU A 156 -4.23 -7.84 5.50
C GLU A 156 -3.31 -7.64 4.26
N ARG A 157 -3.79 -7.78 3.00
CA ARG A 157 -2.97 -7.46 1.79
C ARG A 157 -2.88 -5.95 1.61
N VAL A 158 -1.65 -5.44 1.42
CA VAL A 158 -1.33 -4.00 1.16
C VAL A 158 -2.00 -3.48 -0.12
N PHE A 159 -2.50 -4.38 -0.96
CA PHE A 159 -3.24 -4.07 -2.17
C PHE A 159 -4.42 -5.04 -2.33
N ALA A 160 -5.51 -4.49 -2.88
CA ALA A 160 -6.65 -5.22 -3.40
C ALA A 160 -6.25 -6.04 -4.65
N LEU A 161 -6.62 -7.32 -4.70
CA LEU A 161 -6.65 -8.05 -5.97
C LEU A 161 -8.03 -7.79 -6.61
N PRO A 162 -8.12 -7.17 -7.80
CA PRO A 162 -9.36 -6.88 -8.49
C PRO A 162 -10.12 -8.16 -8.79
N GLY A 163 -11.32 -8.25 -8.21
CA GLY A 163 -12.15 -9.47 -8.24
C GLY A 163 -12.01 -10.35 -7.00
N GLY A 164 -11.27 -9.93 -5.97
CA GLY A 164 -11.24 -10.61 -4.67
C GLY A 164 -10.26 -11.77 -4.57
N GLU A 165 -9.63 -12.19 -5.67
CA GLU A 165 -8.54 -13.18 -5.67
C GLU A 165 -7.68 -13.06 -6.95
N LEU A 166 -6.44 -13.54 -6.87
CA LEU A 166 -5.52 -13.73 -7.98
C LEU A 166 -5.27 -15.23 -8.10
N ARG A 167 -5.57 -15.76 -9.29
CA ARG A 167 -5.36 -17.15 -9.64
C ARG A 167 -4.22 -17.21 -10.63
N ILE A 168 -3.20 -18.00 -10.32
CA ILE A 168 -2.04 -18.20 -11.19
C ILE A 168 -1.96 -19.68 -11.50
N GLU A 169 -2.10 -20.02 -12.77
CA GLU A 169 -1.98 -21.39 -13.26
C GLU A 169 -0.52 -21.68 -13.59
N PHE A 170 0.02 -22.73 -12.99
CA PHE A 170 1.36 -23.23 -13.24
C PHE A 170 1.30 -24.56 -13.97
N ASP A 171 2.21 -24.75 -14.92
CA ASP A 171 2.46 -26.04 -15.55
C ASP A 171 3.37 -26.93 -14.68
N ASP A 172 3.64 -28.15 -15.16
CA ASP A 172 4.54 -29.12 -14.53
C ASP A 172 5.99 -28.63 -14.42
N GLY A 173 6.40 -27.72 -15.31
CA GLY A 173 7.68 -27.04 -15.33
C GLY A 173 7.75 -25.78 -14.46
N CYS A 174 6.74 -25.51 -13.63
CA CYS A 174 6.67 -24.30 -12.80
C CYS A 174 6.66 -22.98 -13.59
N ARG A 175 6.17 -23.00 -14.82
CA ARG A 175 5.93 -21.80 -15.62
C ARG A 175 4.47 -21.40 -15.51
N PHE A 176 4.19 -20.12 -15.62
CA PHE A 176 2.83 -19.57 -15.70
C PHE A 176 2.67 -18.74 -16.95
N ALA A 177 1.44 -18.59 -17.43
CA ALA A 177 1.15 -17.71 -18.55
C ALA A 177 1.21 -16.24 -18.09
N GLU A 178 2.06 -15.44 -18.75
CA GLU A 178 2.20 -13.99 -18.49
C GLU A 178 1.07 -13.19 -19.14
N ALA A 179 -0.18 -13.58 -18.86
CA ALA A 179 -1.34 -12.83 -19.32
C ALA A 179 -1.30 -11.41 -18.73
N ALA A 180 -1.68 -10.41 -19.54
CA ALA A 180 -1.60 -8.99 -19.17
C ALA A 180 -2.22 -8.69 -17.78
N ARG A 181 -3.39 -9.28 -17.48
CA ARG A 181 -4.06 -9.13 -16.18
C ARG A 181 -3.21 -9.68 -15.02
N VAL A 182 -2.62 -10.86 -15.17
CA VAL A 182 -1.78 -11.46 -14.12
C VAL A 182 -0.54 -10.60 -13.88
N MET A 183 0.11 -10.15 -14.95
CA MET A 183 1.31 -9.33 -14.86
C MET A 183 1.03 -7.95 -14.25
N GLU A 184 -0.09 -7.32 -14.58
CA GLU A 184 -0.52 -6.06 -13.97
C GLU A 184 -0.67 -6.20 -12.45
N GLU A 185 -1.29 -7.29 -11.99
CA GLU A 185 -1.44 -7.57 -10.57
C GLU A 185 -0.09 -7.81 -9.88
N LEU A 186 0.79 -8.63 -10.48
CA LEU A 186 2.14 -8.88 -9.94
C LEU A 186 2.96 -7.58 -9.87
N GLN A 187 2.86 -6.69 -10.87
CA GLN A 187 3.53 -5.39 -10.81
C GLN A 187 2.94 -4.48 -9.73
N ARG A 188 1.63 -4.51 -9.50
CA ARG A 188 1.01 -3.77 -8.40
C ARG A 188 1.57 -4.22 -7.06
N VAL A 189 1.77 -5.54 -6.89
CA VAL A 189 2.44 -6.12 -5.72
C VAL A 189 3.88 -5.61 -5.62
N ALA A 190 4.65 -5.68 -6.70
CA ALA A 190 6.05 -5.25 -6.70
C ALA A 190 6.20 -3.77 -6.30
N ARG A 191 5.31 -2.90 -6.77
CA ARG A 191 5.28 -1.48 -6.39
C ARG A 191 5.02 -1.29 -4.89
N SER A 192 4.22 -2.15 -4.26
CA SER A 192 3.94 -2.07 -2.82
C SER A 192 5.12 -2.45 -1.93
N TRP A 193 6.19 -3.05 -2.49
CA TRP A 193 7.41 -3.34 -1.74
C TRP A 193 8.35 -2.14 -1.63
N VAL A 194 8.15 -1.09 -2.43
CA VAL A 194 8.95 0.14 -2.37
C VAL A 194 8.52 0.97 -1.16
N ARG A 195 9.40 1.05 -0.16
CA ARG A 195 9.22 1.81 1.09
C ARG A 195 9.79 3.22 1.00
N HIS A 196 10.82 3.41 0.19
CA HIS A 196 11.52 4.68 0.01
C HIS A 196 11.38 5.17 -1.44
N PRO A 197 10.19 5.63 -1.86
CA PRO A 197 9.97 6.13 -3.21
C PRO A 197 10.89 7.31 -3.55
N GLU A 198 11.35 8.06 -2.54
CA GLU A 198 12.26 9.19 -2.65
C GLU A 198 13.66 8.84 -3.15
N LEU A 199 14.12 7.60 -2.95
CA LEU A 199 15.44 7.18 -3.38
C LEU A 199 15.44 6.90 -4.88
N ASP A 200 15.67 7.90 -5.70
CA ASP A 200 15.69 7.74 -7.16
C ASP A 200 17.00 7.13 -7.71
N TYR A 201 17.04 6.98 -9.03
CA TYR A 201 18.22 6.59 -9.79
C TYR A 201 18.80 7.79 -10.57
N ALA A 202 18.80 8.98 -9.96
CA ALA A 202 19.31 10.18 -10.61
C ALA A 202 20.81 10.03 -10.93
N ARG A 203 21.22 10.62 -12.05
CA ARG A 203 22.63 10.67 -12.46
C ARG A 203 23.27 11.97 -11.98
N GLY A 204 24.48 11.87 -11.44
CA GLY A 204 25.29 13.01 -11.03
C GLY A 204 26.02 13.68 -12.21
N PRO A 205 26.84 14.71 -11.92
CA PRO A 205 27.74 15.30 -12.89
C PRO A 205 28.62 14.22 -13.56
N GLY A 206 28.64 14.19 -14.89
CA GLY A 206 29.37 13.16 -15.66
C GLY A 206 28.55 11.92 -16.01
N GLY A 207 27.23 11.90 -15.77
CA GLY A 207 26.32 10.86 -16.26
C GLY A 207 26.34 9.55 -15.47
N ARG A 208 27.14 9.47 -14.40
CA ARG A 208 27.24 8.34 -13.45
C ARG A 208 26.05 8.33 -12.50
N LEU A 209 25.70 7.17 -11.95
CA LEU A 209 24.61 7.08 -10.98
C LEU A 209 25.01 7.83 -9.69
N ARG A 210 24.09 8.61 -9.12
CA ARG A 210 24.28 9.25 -7.81
C ARG A 210 24.39 8.16 -6.75
N ARG A 211 25.35 8.29 -5.84
CA ARG A 211 25.54 7.33 -4.74
C ARG A 211 24.38 7.38 -3.77
N LEU A 212 24.09 6.24 -3.14
CA LEU A 212 23.04 6.10 -2.16
C LEU A 212 23.22 7.07 -0.99
N GLU A 213 24.45 7.29 -0.51
CA GLU A 213 24.74 8.26 0.56
C GLU A 213 24.35 9.68 0.14
N ASP A 214 24.68 10.06 -1.09
CA ASP A 214 24.39 11.38 -1.65
C ASP A 214 22.87 11.54 -1.89
N ALA A 215 22.19 10.47 -2.32
CA ALA A 215 20.72 10.45 -2.45
C ALA A 215 20.02 10.57 -1.08
N LEU A 216 20.49 9.83 -0.07
CA LEU A 216 19.98 9.91 1.30
C LEU A 216 20.24 11.28 1.94
N ALA A 217 21.39 11.91 1.64
CA ALA A 217 21.74 13.22 2.15
C ALA A 217 20.95 14.35 1.48
N ALA A 218 20.64 14.21 0.18
CA ALA A 218 19.80 15.17 -0.54
C ALA A 218 18.38 15.24 0.03
N GLY A 219 17.89 14.13 0.61
CA GLY A 219 16.53 14.01 1.11
C GLY A 219 15.49 14.09 -0.02
N SER A 220 14.22 14.10 0.38
CA SER A 220 13.08 14.17 -0.52
C SER A 220 12.35 15.51 -0.38
N PRO A 221 11.51 15.90 -1.35
CA PRO A 221 10.63 17.07 -1.20
C PRO A 221 9.78 16.99 0.09
N GLY A 222 9.31 15.79 0.45
CA GLY A 222 8.59 15.53 1.69
C GLY A 222 9.47 15.63 2.93
N SER A 223 10.71 15.12 2.92
CA SER A 223 11.62 15.26 4.07
C SER A 223 12.01 16.71 4.29
N ALA A 224 12.23 17.48 3.21
CA ALA A 224 12.47 18.92 3.28
C ALA A 224 11.24 19.67 3.81
N LEU A 225 10.04 19.29 3.36
CA LEU A 225 8.77 19.83 3.88
C LEU A 225 8.60 19.57 5.39
N LEU A 226 9.01 18.38 5.87
CA LEU A 226 8.85 17.97 7.27
C LEU A 226 10.04 18.34 8.17
N ALA A 227 11.09 18.94 7.61
CA ALA A 227 12.27 19.37 8.36
C ALA A 227 11.92 20.46 9.37
N ASP A 228 11.15 21.45 8.91
CA ASP A 228 10.73 22.63 9.69
C ASP A 228 9.21 22.72 9.80
N ALA A 229 8.74 23.39 10.86
CA ALA A 229 7.32 23.70 11.00
C ALA A 229 6.88 24.74 9.95
N ARG A 230 5.81 24.43 9.21
CA ARG A 230 5.21 25.30 8.18
C ARG A 230 3.77 25.64 8.57
N THR A 231 3.38 26.90 8.36
CA THR A 231 2.09 27.45 8.83
C THR A 231 1.43 28.37 7.79
N ASP A 232 1.75 28.21 6.50
CA ASP A 232 1.22 29.06 5.43
C ASP A 232 -0.33 28.94 5.31
N PHE A 233 -0.90 27.86 5.86
CA PHE A 233 -2.33 27.67 6.05
C PHE A 233 -2.63 26.77 7.26
N ALA A 234 -3.89 26.73 7.70
CA ALA A 234 -4.31 25.86 8.80
C ALA A 234 -4.35 24.39 8.34
N ILE A 235 -3.75 23.50 9.12
CA ILE A 235 -3.75 22.06 8.90
C ILE A 235 -4.29 21.34 10.14
N ALA A 236 -5.12 20.33 9.92
CA ALA A 236 -5.56 19.39 10.94
C ALA A 236 -5.36 17.96 10.45
N VAL A 237 -4.95 17.06 11.34
CA VAL A 237 -4.55 15.69 11.01
C VAL A 237 -5.27 14.70 11.91
N GLU A 238 -5.84 13.67 11.31
CA GLU A 238 -6.60 12.63 12.01
C GLU A 238 -6.14 11.24 11.55
N PRO A 239 -5.44 10.47 12.41
CA PRO A 239 -5.30 9.04 12.23
C PRO A 239 -6.70 8.41 12.22
N LYS A 240 -7.00 7.62 11.19
CA LYS A 240 -8.32 6.99 11.00
C LYS A 240 -8.27 5.48 11.13
N LEU A 241 -7.14 4.90 10.77
CA LEU A 241 -6.95 3.46 10.70
C LEU A 241 -5.62 3.09 11.34
N LEU A 242 -5.63 2.05 12.16
CA LEU A 242 -4.46 1.42 12.73
C LEU A 242 -4.76 -0.07 12.90
N LEU A 243 -4.15 -0.91 12.06
CA LEU A 243 -4.36 -2.36 12.04
C LEU A 243 -3.03 -3.08 11.81
N ARG A 244 -3.02 -4.41 11.94
CA ARG A 244 -1.84 -5.21 11.63
C ARG A 244 -1.61 -5.32 10.12
N SER A 245 -0.44 -4.90 9.64
CA SER A 245 0.05 -5.15 8.29
C SER A 245 0.52 -6.61 8.09
N GLN A 246 0.66 -7.02 6.84
CA GLN A 246 1.18 -8.34 6.47
C GLN A 246 2.59 -8.66 6.95
N SER A 247 3.45 -7.64 7.06
CA SER A 247 4.80 -7.81 7.57
C SER A 247 4.87 -7.97 9.09
N GLY A 248 3.72 -7.97 9.77
CA GLY A 248 3.61 -7.99 11.23
C GLY A 248 3.63 -6.61 11.87
N GLN A 249 4.11 -5.59 11.15
CA GLN A 249 4.10 -4.18 11.55
C GLN A 249 2.67 -3.64 11.68
N GLY A 250 2.44 -2.57 12.43
CA GLY A 250 1.20 -1.81 12.37
C GLY A 250 1.13 -0.94 11.12
N PHE A 251 0.01 -1.00 10.39
CA PHE A 251 -0.31 -0.06 9.32
C PHE A 251 -1.20 1.04 9.87
N SER A 252 -0.71 2.28 9.83
CA SER A 252 -1.48 3.47 10.19
C SER A 252 -1.83 4.29 8.95
N ALA A 253 -3.09 4.65 8.78
CA ALA A 253 -3.54 5.58 7.75
C ALA A 253 -4.41 6.69 8.34
N GLY A 254 -4.31 7.89 7.77
CA GLY A 254 -5.02 9.06 8.27
C GLY A 254 -5.32 10.08 7.20
N LEU A 255 -6.07 11.11 7.59
CA LEU A 255 -6.42 12.25 6.76
C LEU A 255 -5.71 13.50 7.26
N ALA A 256 -5.27 14.33 6.33
CA ALA A 256 -4.84 15.69 6.58
C ALA A 256 -5.77 16.65 5.83
N ARG A 257 -6.34 17.61 6.57
CA ARG A 257 -7.18 18.69 6.04
C ARG A 257 -6.40 19.99 6.07
N GLY A 258 -6.12 20.55 4.90
CA GLY A 258 -5.62 21.92 4.76
C GLY A 258 -6.77 22.89 4.55
N THR A 259 -6.64 24.14 4.99
CA THR A 259 -7.60 25.22 4.72
C THR A 259 -6.86 26.42 4.14
N LEU A 260 -6.88 26.56 2.82
CA LEU A 260 -6.15 27.59 2.08
C LEU A 260 -7.14 28.42 1.27
N ALA A 261 -7.11 29.75 1.42
CA ALA A 261 -7.95 30.65 0.65
C ALA A 261 -7.66 30.54 -0.87
N GLY A 262 -8.71 30.53 -1.69
CA GLY A 262 -8.61 30.44 -3.14
C GLY A 262 -9.89 29.92 -3.78
N THR A 263 -9.92 29.90 -5.12
CA THR A 263 -11.07 29.41 -5.89
C THR A 263 -11.24 27.90 -5.71
N ALA A 264 -12.48 27.44 -5.56
CA ALA A 264 -12.80 26.00 -5.56
C ALA A 264 -12.36 25.34 -6.87
N GLY A 265 -11.88 24.10 -6.78
CA GLY A 265 -11.38 23.35 -7.93
C GLY A 265 -10.21 22.43 -7.60
N THR A 266 -9.63 21.83 -8.63
CA THR A 266 -8.55 20.86 -8.49
C THR A 266 -7.25 21.51 -8.00
N LEU A 267 -6.55 20.83 -7.10
CA LEU A 267 -5.22 21.18 -6.61
C LEU A 267 -4.29 19.98 -6.69
N ARG A 268 -3.02 20.21 -7.03
CA ARG A 268 -1.99 19.19 -6.80
C ARG A 268 -1.35 19.44 -5.45
N VAL A 269 -1.26 18.40 -4.64
CA VAL A 269 -0.76 18.49 -3.28
C VAL A 269 0.28 17.41 -3.06
N LEU A 270 1.48 17.82 -2.67
CA LEU A 270 2.45 16.91 -2.06
C LEU A 270 2.01 16.66 -0.63
N VAL A 271 1.71 15.41 -0.32
CA VAL A 271 1.48 14.90 1.03
C VAL A 271 2.75 14.22 1.48
N ALA A 272 3.23 14.57 2.67
CA ALA A 272 4.34 13.86 3.31
C ALA A 272 3.94 13.48 4.74
N ALA A 273 4.36 12.31 5.18
CA ALA A 273 4.23 11.89 6.57
C ALA A 273 5.52 11.19 7.03
N GLN A 274 5.94 11.42 8.27
CA GLN A 274 7.11 10.79 8.87
C GLN A 274 6.82 10.44 10.31
N ALA A 275 7.07 9.19 10.68
CA ALA A 275 7.09 8.77 12.08
C ALA A 275 8.53 8.89 12.62
N ARG A 276 8.69 9.56 13.75
CA ARG A 276 9.97 9.63 14.48
C ARG A 276 9.87 8.89 15.79
N THR A 277 10.89 8.12 16.13
CA THR A 277 11.01 7.51 17.47
C THR A 277 11.13 8.61 18.53
N PRO A 278 10.95 8.31 19.84
CA PRO A 278 11.13 9.30 20.91
C PRO A 278 12.54 9.92 20.93
N GLU A 279 13.54 9.21 20.40
CA GLU A 279 14.91 9.70 20.23
C GLU A 279 15.09 10.58 18.98
N GLY A 280 14.01 10.90 18.26
CA GLY A 280 13.99 11.76 17.08
C GLY A 280 14.45 11.09 15.79
N ARG A 281 14.69 9.77 15.78
CA ARG A 281 15.13 9.05 14.57
C ARG A 281 13.93 8.79 13.66
N PRO A 282 14.03 9.07 12.34
CA PRO A 282 12.99 8.65 11.40
C PRO A 282 12.87 7.12 11.39
N ALA A 283 11.64 6.62 11.59
CA ALA A 283 11.32 5.19 11.55
C ALA A 283 10.70 4.78 10.22
N PHE A 284 9.81 5.63 9.68
CA PHE A 284 9.21 5.43 8.36
C PHE A 284 8.84 6.79 7.77
N SER A 285 8.94 6.94 6.45
CA SER A 285 8.49 8.13 5.73
C SER A 285 7.57 7.74 4.57
N PHE A 286 6.60 8.58 4.29
CA PHE A 286 5.67 8.48 3.18
C PHE A 286 5.68 9.83 2.47
N GLU A 287 5.71 9.83 1.15
CA GLU A 287 5.42 11.03 0.37
C GLU A 287 4.72 10.67 -0.94
N ARG A 288 3.81 11.55 -1.39
CA ARG A 288 3.10 11.39 -2.64
C ARG A 288 2.49 12.69 -3.12
N GLU A 289 2.56 12.95 -4.41
CA GLU A 289 1.74 13.98 -5.06
C GLU A 289 0.37 13.39 -5.39
N VAL A 290 -0.70 14.09 -4.98
CA VAL A 290 -2.09 13.68 -5.23
C VAL A 290 -2.88 14.82 -5.84
N THR A 291 -3.93 14.46 -6.56
CA THR A 291 -4.92 15.39 -7.08
C THR A 291 -6.05 15.53 -6.06
N SER A 292 -6.15 16.68 -5.39
CA SER A 292 -7.21 16.98 -4.41
C SER A 292 -8.21 18.00 -4.97
N ILE A 293 -9.32 18.20 -4.26
CA ILE A 293 -10.33 19.21 -4.56
C ILE A 293 -10.31 20.24 -3.43
N ARG A 294 -10.13 21.50 -3.78
CA ARG A 294 -10.41 22.64 -2.91
C ARG A 294 -11.90 22.91 -2.94
N GLU A 295 -12.52 22.83 -1.78
CA GLU A 295 -13.90 23.19 -1.56
C GLU A 295 -14.08 24.72 -1.52
N ALA A 296 -15.34 25.19 -1.59
CA ALA A 296 -15.66 26.61 -1.54
C ALA A 296 -15.25 27.28 -0.21
N ASP A 297 -15.14 26.51 0.88
CA ASP A 297 -14.64 26.98 2.18
C ASP A 297 -13.09 27.05 2.23
N GLY A 298 -12.41 26.76 1.13
CA GLY A 298 -10.95 26.72 1.01
C GLY A 298 -10.32 25.43 1.55
N SER A 299 -11.11 24.49 2.07
CA SER A 299 -10.58 23.24 2.59
C SER A 299 -10.29 22.21 1.49
N PHE A 300 -9.30 21.37 1.72
CA PHE A 300 -8.95 20.25 0.85
C PHE A 300 -8.39 19.11 1.67
N LEU A 301 -8.51 17.89 1.15
CA LEU A 301 -8.13 16.66 1.86
C LEU A 301 -7.06 15.88 1.12
N ALA A 302 -6.19 15.24 1.89
CA ALA A 302 -5.32 14.21 1.39
C ALA A 302 -5.06 13.14 2.45
N ALA A 303 -4.76 11.92 2.01
CA ALA A 303 -4.45 10.80 2.90
C ALA A 303 -2.96 10.46 2.91
N TYR A 304 -2.52 9.93 4.05
CA TYR A 304 -1.20 9.33 4.23
C TYR A 304 -1.32 7.92 4.81
N GLY A 305 -0.30 7.09 4.60
CA GLY A 305 -0.22 5.73 5.14
C GLY A 305 1.22 5.37 5.50
N LEU A 306 1.42 4.69 6.63
CA LEU A 306 2.72 4.34 7.20
C LEU A 306 2.70 2.90 7.71
N ASN A 307 3.76 2.14 7.46
CA ASN A 307 4.00 0.85 8.12
C ASN A 307 5.04 1.03 9.22
N LEU A 308 4.67 0.72 10.46
CA LEU A 308 5.43 1.05 11.65
C LEU A 308 5.56 -0.18 12.54
N ASP A 309 6.76 -0.40 13.09
CA ASP A 309 6.92 -1.38 14.16
C ASP A 309 6.10 -0.97 15.41
N PRO A 310 5.81 -1.89 16.32
CA PRO A 310 5.19 -1.54 17.59
C PRO A 310 6.04 -0.56 18.39
N GLY A 311 5.43 0.50 18.90
CA GLY A 311 6.14 1.55 19.62
C GLY A 311 5.41 2.87 19.67
N ARG A 312 6.07 3.86 20.27
CA ARG A 312 5.59 5.24 20.35
C ARG A 312 6.35 6.10 19.36
N TYR A 313 5.62 6.98 18.69
CA TYR A 313 6.16 7.83 17.65
C TYR A 313 5.61 9.26 17.77
N GLU A 314 6.41 10.23 17.33
CA GLU A 314 5.89 11.51 16.87
C GLU A 314 5.58 11.37 15.38
N LEU A 315 4.29 11.43 15.03
CA LEU A 315 3.85 11.50 13.65
C LEU A 315 3.88 12.95 13.18
N ARG A 316 4.69 13.26 12.17
CA ARG A 316 4.65 14.53 11.45
C ARG A 316 3.96 14.34 10.11
N VAL A 317 3.06 15.23 9.75
CA VAL A 317 2.37 15.24 8.45
C VAL A 317 2.44 16.64 7.87
N GLY A 318 2.71 16.72 6.57
CA GLY A 318 2.88 17.95 5.82
C GLY A 318 2.07 17.92 4.54
N LEU A 319 1.45 19.06 4.23
CA LEU A 319 0.81 19.32 2.95
C LEU A 319 1.52 20.48 2.29
N ARG A 320 1.87 20.34 1.02
CA ARG A 320 2.38 21.42 0.19
C ARG A 320 1.59 21.49 -1.12
N VAL A 321 0.95 22.62 -1.36
CA VAL A 321 0.30 22.88 -2.65
C VAL A 321 1.38 23.08 -3.69
N VAL A 322 1.35 22.28 -4.76
CA VAL A 322 2.41 22.29 -5.78
C VAL A 322 2.40 23.62 -6.51
N GLU A 323 1.22 24.14 -6.83
CA GLU A 323 1.02 25.48 -7.33
C GLU A 323 1.24 26.51 -6.21
N GLY A 324 2.23 27.40 -6.37
CA GLY A 324 2.53 28.47 -5.41
C GLY A 324 3.39 28.05 -4.21
N GLY A 325 3.47 26.75 -3.89
CA GLY A 325 4.41 26.21 -2.92
C GLY A 325 4.04 26.42 -1.45
N GLN A 326 2.85 26.94 -1.15
CA GLN A 326 2.36 27.08 0.22
C GLN A 326 2.33 25.73 0.93
N ALA A 327 2.78 25.72 2.18
CA ALA A 327 2.92 24.51 2.97
C ALA A 327 2.44 24.67 4.40
N ALA A 328 1.92 23.58 4.96
CA ALA A 328 1.61 23.48 6.38
C ALA A 328 1.99 22.11 6.91
N THR A 329 2.43 22.06 8.17
CA THR A 329 2.81 20.82 8.86
C THR A 329 2.12 20.71 10.21
N SER A 330 1.78 19.49 10.63
CA SER A 330 1.27 19.17 11.95
C SER A 330 2.06 18.00 12.54
N ALA A 331 2.22 18.00 13.86
CA ALA A 331 2.80 16.88 14.60
C ALA A 331 1.83 16.41 15.69
N LEU A 332 1.78 15.10 15.92
CA LEU A 332 0.93 14.48 16.94
C LEU A 332 1.54 13.17 17.43
N PRO A 333 1.28 12.76 18.68
CA PRO A 333 1.70 11.45 19.16
C PRO A 333 0.94 10.33 18.41
N LEU A 334 1.65 9.23 18.15
CA LEU A 334 1.09 8.00 17.59
C LEU A 334 1.64 6.81 18.36
N GLU A 335 0.75 5.95 18.87
CA GLU A 335 1.14 4.69 19.51
C GLU A 335 0.69 3.52 18.63
N VAL A 336 1.64 2.65 18.32
CA VAL A 336 1.41 1.46 17.49
C VAL A 336 1.49 0.24 18.41
N PRO A 337 0.37 -0.48 18.63
CA PRO A 337 0.36 -1.63 19.52
C PRO A 337 1.07 -2.82 18.89
N ARG A 338 1.42 -3.78 19.73
CA ARG A 338 1.99 -5.06 19.29
C ARG A 338 0.87 -6.02 18.92
N PHE A 339 0.59 -6.16 17.62
CA PHE A 339 -0.48 -7.02 17.11
C PHE A 339 -0.14 -8.53 17.05
N ASP A 340 1.15 -8.89 17.14
CA ASP A 340 1.64 -10.28 17.06
C ASP A 340 1.97 -10.89 18.43
N GLY A 341 1.68 -10.16 19.51
CA GLY A 341 1.97 -10.58 20.88
C GLY A 341 0.90 -11.49 21.48
N ALA A 342 1.17 -12.00 22.68
CA ALA A 342 0.17 -12.69 23.49
C ALA A 342 -0.77 -11.67 24.15
N GLY A 343 -2.06 -11.75 23.86
CA GLY A 343 -3.10 -10.91 24.47
C GLY A 343 -4.05 -10.30 23.45
N LEU A 344 -5.27 -10.02 23.92
CA LEU A 344 -6.32 -9.39 23.14
C LEU A 344 -5.89 -7.96 22.76
N VAL A 345 -5.92 -7.66 21.46
CA VAL A 345 -5.67 -6.31 20.92
C VAL A 345 -6.72 -6.02 19.86
N VAL A 346 -7.36 -4.86 19.94
CA VAL A 346 -8.34 -4.40 18.94
C VAL A 346 -7.76 -3.25 18.12
N SER A 347 -7.92 -3.31 16.80
CA SER A 347 -7.55 -2.22 15.88
C SER A 347 -8.37 -0.95 16.16
N SER A 348 -7.94 0.20 15.65
CA SER A 348 -8.78 1.41 15.68
C SER A 348 -10.17 1.13 15.08
N LEU A 349 -11.22 1.69 15.68
CA LEU A 349 -12.58 1.61 15.16
C LEU A 349 -12.78 2.58 13.99
N PHE A 350 -12.82 2.04 12.77
CA PHE A 350 -12.94 2.83 11.54
C PHE A 350 -14.41 3.04 11.16
N LEU A 351 -14.80 4.29 10.88
CA LEU A 351 -16.17 4.68 10.50
C LEU A 351 -16.21 5.15 9.04
N THR A 352 -17.25 4.72 8.32
CA THR A 352 -17.49 5.08 6.92
C THR A 352 -18.98 5.10 6.62
N PRO A 353 -19.46 5.92 5.67
CA PRO A 353 -20.80 5.73 5.12
C PRO A 353 -20.90 4.37 4.41
N GLU A 354 -22.13 3.89 4.26
CA GLU A 354 -22.47 2.76 3.41
C GLU A 354 -22.09 3.02 1.95
N GLY A 355 -21.54 1.98 1.31
CA GLY A 355 -21.06 2.01 -0.07
C GLY A 355 -19.53 1.93 -0.16
N ASP A 356 -19.06 1.30 -1.22
CA ASP A 356 -17.63 1.29 -1.54
C ASP A 356 -17.26 2.55 -2.32
N GLY A 357 -16.07 3.10 -2.07
CA GLY A 357 -15.54 4.15 -2.94
C GLY A 357 -15.26 3.61 -4.34
N LYS A 358 -15.33 4.46 -5.37
CA LYS A 358 -14.92 4.09 -6.74
C LYS A 358 -13.48 3.54 -6.75
N PRO A 359 -13.11 2.60 -7.63
CA PRO A 359 -11.74 2.09 -7.72
C PRO A 359 -10.71 3.22 -7.76
N ALA A 360 -9.65 3.11 -6.97
CA ALA A 360 -8.63 4.14 -6.84
C ALA A 360 -7.76 4.23 -8.11
N GLY A 361 -7.55 5.45 -8.61
CA GLY A 361 -6.54 5.76 -9.62
C GLY A 361 -5.16 6.00 -9.00
N GLY A 362 -4.10 6.09 -9.82
CA GLY A 362 -2.72 6.27 -9.33
C GLY A 362 -2.48 7.56 -8.52
N ASP A 363 -3.23 8.62 -8.81
CA ASP A 363 -3.16 9.94 -8.18
C ASP A 363 -4.26 10.19 -7.13
N ASP A 364 -5.00 9.13 -6.75
CA ASP A 364 -6.13 9.21 -5.83
C ASP A 364 -5.71 9.70 -4.43
N PRO A 365 -6.29 10.80 -3.92
CA PRO A 365 -5.95 11.37 -2.62
C PRO A 365 -6.26 10.44 -1.44
N PHE A 366 -7.05 9.38 -1.63
CA PHE A 366 -7.43 8.42 -0.59
C PHE A 366 -6.86 7.00 -0.79
N ALA A 367 -5.88 6.80 -1.69
CA ALA A 367 -5.33 5.46 -1.94
C ALA A 367 -4.87 4.67 -0.69
N PRO A 368 -4.35 5.27 0.40
CA PRO A 368 -4.03 4.56 1.64
C PRO A 368 -5.22 3.87 2.32
N PHE A 369 -6.47 4.19 1.93
CA PHE A 369 -7.70 3.60 2.46
C PHE A 369 -8.27 2.48 1.58
N VAL A 370 -7.50 1.96 0.63
CA VAL A 370 -7.82 0.71 -0.05
C VAL A 370 -7.29 -0.44 0.80
N VAL A 371 -8.17 -1.04 1.60
CA VAL A 371 -7.81 -2.10 2.56
C VAL A 371 -8.52 -3.39 2.16
N GLY A 372 -7.74 -4.44 1.88
CA GLY A 372 -8.23 -5.78 1.56
C GLY A 372 -9.22 -5.89 0.41
N GLY A 373 -9.00 -5.19 -0.70
CA GLY A 373 -9.94 -5.22 -1.83
C GLY A 373 -10.87 -4.02 -1.89
N ARG A 374 -11.18 -3.44 -0.73
CA ARG A 374 -12.28 -2.51 -0.56
C ARG A 374 -11.76 -1.11 -0.32
N ARG A 375 -12.22 -0.17 -1.14
CA ARG A 375 -11.95 1.25 -0.89
C ARG A 375 -12.85 1.73 0.23
N MET A 376 -12.24 1.98 1.38
CA MET A 376 -12.89 2.63 2.50
C MET A 376 -12.96 4.13 2.23
N VAL A 377 -14.04 4.79 2.67
CA VAL A 377 -14.26 6.23 2.44
C VAL A 377 -14.25 6.96 3.78
N PRO A 378 -13.06 7.27 4.33
CA PRO A 378 -12.99 7.99 5.59
C PRO A 378 -13.56 9.41 5.44
N ARG A 379 -14.13 9.93 6.51
CA ARG A 379 -14.55 11.34 6.60
C ARG A 379 -13.75 12.07 7.67
N PHE A 380 -13.22 13.23 7.31
CA PHE A 380 -12.57 14.11 8.28
C PHE A 380 -13.60 14.54 9.34
N GLY A 381 -13.24 14.46 10.62
CA GLY A 381 -14.15 14.68 11.76
C GLY A 381 -15.23 13.62 11.96
N ASN A 382 -15.28 12.56 11.14
CA ASN A 382 -16.37 11.58 11.12
C ASN A 382 -17.74 12.27 11.06
N VAL A 383 -17.87 13.24 10.14
CA VAL A 383 -19.12 13.99 9.94
C VAL A 383 -20.07 13.22 9.03
N PHE A 384 -21.26 12.93 9.53
CA PHE A 384 -22.36 12.27 8.83
C PHE A 384 -23.57 13.20 8.74
N THR A 385 -24.49 12.86 7.85
CA THR A 385 -25.80 13.49 7.69
C THR A 385 -26.90 12.51 8.08
N SER A 386 -28.10 13.03 8.33
CA SER A 386 -29.30 12.22 8.54
C SER A 386 -29.62 11.26 7.37
N ARG A 387 -29.07 11.51 6.18
CA ARG A 387 -29.25 10.69 4.97
C ARG A 387 -28.25 9.56 4.85
N ASP A 388 -27.20 9.55 5.66
CA ASP A 388 -26.18 8.51 5.61
C ASP A 388 -26.63 7.25 6.37
N SER A 389 -26.08 6.12 5.94
CA SER A 389 -26.03 4.89 6.74
C SER A 389 -24.62 4.71 7.26
N LEU A 390 -24.46 4.57 8.58
CA LEU A 390 -23.15 4.34 9.20
C LEU A 390 -22.73 2.88 9.06
N GLN A 391 -21.50 2.65 8.62
CA GLN A 391 -20.78 1.39 8.79
C GLN A 391 -19.56 1.61 9.68
N ALA A 392 -19.22 0.62 10.48
CA ALA A 392 -17.98 0.63 11.26
C ALA A 392 -17.31 -0.74 11.25
N VAL A 393 -15.97 -0.74 11.33
CA VAL A 393 -15.17 -1.95 11.32
C VAL A 393 -13.95 -1.83 12.22
N ALA A 394 -13.61 -2.92 12.89
CA ALA A 394 -12.37 -3.12 13.61
C ALA A 394 -11.91 -4.58 13.46
N VAL A 395 -10.64 -4.84 13.69
CA VAL A 395 -10.05 -6.18 13.67
C VAL A 395 -9.60 -6.52 15.08
N VAL A 396 -10.01 -7.68 15.56
CA VAL A 396 -9.61 -8.27 16.84
C VAL A 396 -8.45 -9.22 16.58
N TYR A 397 -7.41 -9.14 17.40
CA TYR A 397 -6.21 -9.99 17.32
C TYR A 397 -5.89 -10.61 18.68
N GLY A 398 -5.16 -11.72 18.65
CA GLY A 398 -4.49 -12.28 19.82
C GLY A 398 -5.41 -12.91 20.87
N ALA A 399 -6.65 -13.24 20.50
CA ALA A 399 -7.56 -13.97 21.39
C ALA A 399 -7.05 -15.39 21.65
N GLN A 400 -7.28 -15.89 22.86
CA GLN A 400 -6.74 -17.16 23.33
C GLN A 400 -7.46 -18.34 22.66
N ALA A 401 -6.70 -19.08 21.86
CA ALA A 401 -7.13 -20.37 21.34
C ALA A 401 -7.01 -21.48 22.38
N ASP A 402 -7.97 -22.41 22.32
CA ASP A 402 -7.88 -23.72 22.93
C ASP A 402 -6.74 -24.53 22.29
N PRO A 403 -5.76 -25.03 23.07
CA PRO A 403 -4.63 -25.76 22.51
C PRO A 403 -5.00 -27.05 21.78
N ALA A 404 -6.13 -27.69 22.14
CA ALA A 404 -6.57 -28.94 21.54
C ALA A 404 -7.35 -28.73 20.24
N THR A 405 -8.13 -27.64 20.15
CA THR A 405 -9.03 -27.41 18.99
C THR A 405 -8.60 -26.25 18.10
N GLY A 406 -7.70 -25.39 18.56
CA GLY A 406 -7.31 -24.15 17.88
C GLY A 406 -8.37 -23.05 17.88
N LYS A 407 -9.53 -23.28 18.51
CA LYS A 407 -10.67 -22.34 18.54
C LYS A 407 -10.56 -21.35 19.69
N ALA A 408 -10.91 -20.09 19.44
CA ALA A 408 -11.09 -19.05 20.45
C ALA A 408 -12.57 -18.89 20.85
N SER A 409 -12.87 -18.01 21.80
CA SER A 409 -14.22 -17.56 22.11
C SER A 409 -14.20 -16.06 22.35
N VAL A 410 -14.62 -15.29 21.35
CA VAL A 410 -14.61 -13.83 21.40
C VAL A 410 -16.04 -13.32 21.24
N LEU A 411 -16.46 -12.44 22.15
CA LEU A 411 -17.72 -11.69 22.07
C LEU A 411 -17.40 -10.23 21.76
N THR A 412 -18.12 -9.64 20.81
CA THR A 412 -18.06 -8.20 20.52
C THR A 412 -19.41 -7.56 20.66
N ARG A 413 -19.44 -6.34 21.18
CA ARG A 413 -20.66 -5.57 21.40
C ARG A 413 -20.46 -4.13 20.98
N TYR A 414 -21.37 -3.64 20.15
CA TYR A 414 -21.38 -2.25 19.72
C TYR A 414 -22.45 -1.45 20.43
N ARG A 415 -22.11 -0.22 20.84
CA ARG A 415 -23.04 0.75 21.41
C ARG A 415 -22.86 2.11 20.76
N LEU A 416 -23.95 2.69 20.29
CA LEU A 416 -23.98 4.10 19.88
C LEU A 416 -24.49 4.93 21.05
N LEU A 417 -23.68 5.87 21.51
CA LEU A 417 -23.91 6.67 22.70
C LEU A 417 -24.16 8.13 22.33
N LYS A 418 -25.17 8.76 22.95
CA LYS A 418 -25.37 10.21 22.98
C LYS A 418 -25.32 10.66 24.44
N ASP A 419 -24.45 11.61 24.75
CA ASP A 419 -24.27 12.11 26.13
C ASP A 419 -24.03 10.97 27.15
N GLY A 420 -23.27 9.95 26.74
CA GLY A 420 -22.96 8.76 27.54
C GLY A 420 -24.08 7.72 27.64
N ARG A 421 -25.25 7.94 27.03
CA ARG A 421 -26.40 7.01 27.06
C ARG A 421 -26.55 6.25 25.74
N PRO A 422 -26.78 4.93 25.76
CA PRO A 422 -27.08 4.16 24.56
C PRO A 422 -28.35 4.66 23.86
N VAL A 423 -28.25 4.96 22.57
CA VAL A 423 -29.36 5.44 21.72
C VAL A 423 -29.73 4.47 20.59
N ALA A 424 -28.93 3.42 20.38
CA ALA A 424 -29.24 2.31 19.48
C ALA A 424 -29.10 0.99 20.25
N ARG A 425 -29.76 -0.07 19.76
CA ARG A 425 -29.65 -1.40 20.36
C ARG A 425 -28.23 -1.96 20.18
N ASP A 426 -27.78 -2.69 21.19
CA ASP A 426 -26.51 -3.40 21.18
C ASP A 426 -26.51 -4.44 20.04
N SER A 427 -25.46 -4.42 19.21
CA SER A 427 -25.21 -5.46 18.22
C SER A 427 -24.12 -6.37 18.77
N GLU A 428 -24.45 -7.66 18.94
CA GLU A 428 -23.50 -8.68 19.41
C GLU A 428 -23.04 -9.59 18.29
N GLN A 429 -21.74 -9.87 18.24
CA GLN A 429 -21.15 -10.83 17.31
C GLN A 429 -20.18 -11.74 18.06
N ARG A 430 -20.10 -13.01 17.65
CA ARG A 430 -19.16 -14.00 18.21
C ARG A 430 -18.20 -14.51 17.15
N PHE A 431 -16.95 -14.72 17.56
CA PHE A 431 -15.90 -15.35 16.75
C PHE A 431 -15.34 -16.57 17.47
N ASP A 432 -15.07 -17.64 16.72
CA ASP A 432 -14.40 -18.85 17.23
C ASP A 432 -12.91 -18.93 16.80
N THR A 433 -12.37 -17.84 16.26
CA THR A 433 -11.00 -17.71 15.79
C THR A 433 -10.20 -16.69 16.61
N PRO A 434 -8.87 -16.88 16.82
CA PRO A 434 -7.99 -15.94 17.53
C PRO A 434 -7.93 -14.52 16.94
N GLN A 435 -8.33 -14.40 15.67
CA GLN A 435 -8.44 -13.14 14.95
C GLN A 435 -9.81 -13.09 14.26
N GLY A 436 -10.46 -11.92 14.27
CA GLY A 436 -11.77 -11.74 13.65
C GLY A 436 -12.01 -10.29 13.25
N VAL A 437 -12.91 -10.08 12.28
CA VAL A 437 -13.33 -8.73 11.88
C VAL A 437 -14.66 -8.44 12.57
N ALA A 438 -14.65 -7.50 13.51
CA ALA A 438 -15.85 -6.95 14.10
C ALA A 438 -16.38 -5.85 13.18
N SER A 439 -17.67 -5.89 12.86
CA SER A 439 -18.27 -4.85 12.02
C SER A 439 -19.73 -4.60 12.37
N ILE A 440 -20.18 -3.36 12.19
CA ILE A 440 -21.60 -3.01 12.25
C ILE A 440 -22.04 -2.23 11.04
N GLY A 441 -23.35 -2.31 10.83
CA GLY A 441 -24.07 -1.55 9.84
C GLY A 441 -24.49 -2.37 8.62
N PRO A 442 -25.14 -1.72 7.65
CA PRO A 442 -25.49 -0.30 7.66
C PRO A 442 -26.46 0.07 8.79
N VAL A 443 -26.15 1.13 9.54
CA VAL A 443 -27.04 1.73 10.57
C VAL A 443 -27.60 3.03 10.00
N PRO A 444 -28.87 3.08 9.55
CA PRO A 444 -29.46 4.30 9.01
C PRO A 444 -29.50 5.42 10.05
N LEU A 445 -29.05 6.63 9.67
CA LEU A 445 -28.99 7.76 10.59
C LEU A 445 -30.24 8.66 10.59
N ALA A 446 -31.25 8.34 9.79
CA ALA A 446 -32.46 9.16 9.59
C ALA A 446 -33.28 9.44 10.88
N GLY A 447 -33.11 8.62 11.93
CA GLY A 447 -33.77 8.81 13.23
C GLY A 447 -32.91 9.49 14.30
N PHE A 448 -31.66 9.83 13.98
CA PHE A 448 -30.73 10.41 14.94
C PHE A 448 -30.69 11.93 14.75
N GLY A 449 -31.06 12.68 15.80
CA GLY A 449 -30.97 14.13 15.77
C GLY A 449 -29.53 14.63 15.66
N ALA A 450 -29.33 15.85 15.18
CA ALA A 450 -28.00 16.45 15.06
C ALA A 450 -27.22 16.43 16.40
N GLY A 451 -25.90 16.39 16.29
CA GLY A 451 -24.98 16.49 17.42
C GLY A 451 -23.88 15.43 17.43
N ARG A 452 -23.16 15.39 18.55
CA ARG A 452 -22.02 14.50 18.77
C ARG A 452 -22.47 13.16 19.35
N TYR A 453 -21.92 12.08 18.82
CA TYR A 453 -22.13 10.72 19.27
C TYR A 453 -20.80 10.00 19.46
N VAL A 454 -20.80 8.94 20.26
CA VAL A 454 -19.65 8.03 20.42
C VAL A 454 -20.11 6.63 20.05
N LEU A 455 -19.47 6.04 19.05
CA LEU A 455 -19.57 4.62 18.78
C LEU A 455 -18.51 3.89 19.60
N ARG A 456 -18.93 2.96 20.44
CA ARG A 456 -18.06 2.12 21.26
C ARG A 456 -18.18 0.67 20.82
N LEU A 457 -17.04 0.03 20.61
CA LEU A 457 -16.88 -1.41 20.45
C LEU A 457 -16.25 -1.96 21.73
N GLU A 458 -16.94 -2.90 22.37
CA GLU A 458 -16.41 -3.71 23.47
C GLU A 458 -16.08 -5.11 22.92
N VAL A 459 -14.93 -5.66 23.32
CA VAL A 459 -14.46 -6.98 22.89
C VAL A 459 -14.04 -7.76 24.13
N THR A 460 -14.58 -8.96 24.29
CA THR A 460 -14.28 -9.87 25.39
C THR A 460 -13.71 -11.16 24.81
N ASP A 461 -12.50 -11.54 25.23
CA ASP A 461 -11.99 -12.89 25.13
C ASP A 461 -12.52 -13.69 26.32
N GLU A 462 -13.56 -14.50 26.07
CA GLU A 462 -14.26 -15.25 27.12
C GLU A 462 -13.39 -16.37 27.71
N ARG A 463 -12.36 -16.83 26.98
CA ARG A 463 -11.43 -17.86 27.47
C ARG A 463 -10.32 -17.28 28.33
N ALA A 464 -9.75 -16.15 27.91
CA ALA A 464 -8.71 -15.46 28.66
C ALA A 464 -9.26 -14.58 29.79
N HIS A 465 -10.58 -14.36 29.83
CA HIS A 465 -11.24 -13.37 30.69
C HIS A 465 -10.62 -11.98 30.55
N LYS A 466 -10.34 -11.57 29.31
CA LYS A 466 -9.75 -10.28 28.97
C LYS A 466 -10.74 -9.46 28.16
N ASP A 467 -10.82 -8.18 28.51
CA ASP A 467 -11.63 -7.20 27.78
C ASP A 467 -10.73 -6.14 27.15
N ASP A 468 -11.15 -5.64 26.00
CA ASP A 468 -10.60 -4.47 25.32
C ASP A 468 -11.77 -3.65 24.74
N ALA A 469 -11.55 -2.37 24.48
CA ALA A 469 -12.57 -1.49 23.92
C ALA A 469 -11.97 -0.43 23.01
N GLN A 470 -12.71 -0.07 21.98
CA GLN A 470 -12.36 0.99 21.04
C GLN A 470 -13.53 1.95 20.89
N GLU A 471 -13.22 3.24 20.87
CA GLU A 471 -14.21 4.30 20.70
C GLU A 471 -13.87 5.16 19.50
N ALA A 472 -14.92 5.59 18.80
CA ALA A 472 -14.81 6.57 17.74
C ALA A 472 -15.94 7.59 17.88
N VAL A 473 -15.58 8.86 17.82
CA VAL A 473 -16.54 9.96 17.81
C VAL A 473 -17.08 10.14 16.40
N LEU A 474 -18.37 10.46 16.29
CA LEU A 474 -18.98 10.95 15.06
C LEU A 474 -19.84 12.18 15.34
N GLU A 475 -20.01 13.03 14.33
CA GLU A 475 -20.91 14.17 14.35
C GLU A 475 -22.01 13.95 13.31
N ILE A 476 -23.27 14.08 13.69
CA ILE A 476 -24.40 14.07 12.75
C ILE A 476 -24.85 15.52 12.54
N ARG A 477 -24.84 15.95 11.27
CA ARG A 477 -25.36 17.24 10.80
C ARG A 477 -26.64 17.02 10.00
N GLU A 478 -27.42 18.09 9.84
CA GLU A 478 -28.66 18.03 9.06
C GLU A 478 -28.44 17.80 7.57
#